data_AF-A0A5E4A4B4-F1
#
_entry.id   AF-A0A5E4A4B4-F1
#
_cell.length_a   1.000
_cell.length_b   1.000
_cell.length_c   1.000
_cell.angle_alpha   90.00
_cell.angle_beta   90.00
_cell.angle_gamma   90.00
#
_symmetry.space_group_name_H-M   'P 1'
#
loop_
_entity.id
_entity.type
_entity.pdbx_description
1 polymer ?
#
loop_
_entity_poly.entity_id
_entity_poly.type
_entity_poly.pdbx_seq_one_letter_code
_entity_poly.pdbx_strand_id
1 'polypeptide(L)'
;MSIWTSPCPNPFGLQRSPARTVQPDRYPLCVILLTTPTTVASPLLLNPKIISLLSKFRLGFHEVHVLPDINQKPRAEHTKRFEDMIAPFRLNDGFKDEATVAEMRRDCPWKISDEEVNKNRVKSLRQVRLNEILLDYSREAALVVITLPIGRKGKCPSSLYMAWLETLSQDLRPPVVLIRGNQENVLTFYCQ
;
A
#
# COMPACT_ATOMS: atom_id res chain seq x y z
N MET A 1 -12.47 6.24 -35.68
CA MET A 1 -12.44 7.71 -35.54
C MET A 1 -11.20 8.04 -34.71
N SER A 2 -10.10 8.37 -35.38
CA SER A 2 -8.78 8.49 -34.75
C SER A 2 -8.55 9.94 -34.36
N ILE A 3 -8.59 10.25 -33.06
CA ILE A 3 -8.31 11.60 -32.56
C ILE A 3 -6.79 11.69 -32.34
N TRP A 4 -6.09 12.34 -33.26
CA TRP A 4 -4.73 12.80 -33.07
C TRP A 4 -4.77 14.09 -32.25
N THR A 5 -4.30 14.06 -31.01
CA THR A 5 -3.97 15.28 -30.26
C THR A 5 -2.51 15.63 -30.51
N SER A 6 -2.29 16.76 -31.19
CA SER A 6 -0.98 17.37 -31.39
C SER A 6 -0.33 17.79 -30.06
N PRO A 7 0.99 17.59 -29.84
CA PRO A 7 1.64 17.99 -28.60
C PRO A 7 1.96 19.49 -28.57
N CYS A 8 1.66 20.14 -27.44
CA CYS A 8 2.11 21.50 -27.12
C CYS A 8 3.65 21.56 -26.96
N PRO A 9 4.31 22.69 -27.28
CA PRO A 9 5.76 22.83 -27.11
C PRO A 9 6.14 22.92 -25.62
N ASN A 10 7.23 22.24 -25.26
CA ASN A 10 7.73 22.12 -23.88
C ASN A 10 8.76 23.26 -23.62
N PRO A 11 8.51 24.24 -22.73
CA PRO A 11 9.37 25.42 -22.57
C PRO A 11 10.67 25.20 -21.77
N PHE A 12 10.99 23.98 -21.37
CA PHE A 12 12.08 23.71 -20.41
C PHE A 12 13.21 22.79 -20.89
N GLY A 13 13.30 22.45 -22.18
CA GLY A 13 14.49 21.77 -22.74
C GLY A 13 14.85 20.39 -22.14
N LEU A 14 14.06 19.86 -21.20
CA LEU A 14 14.25 18.53 -20.63
C LEU A 14 13.82 17.48 -21.64
N GLN A 15 14.82 16.77 -22.17
CA GLN A 15 14.67 15.63 -23.06
C GLN A 15 13.89 14.53 -22.32
N ARG A 16 12.58 14.43 -22.59
CA ARG A 16 11.76 13.32 -22.06
C ARG A 16 12.37 12.02 -22.59
N SER A 17 12.89 11.19 -21.68
CA SER A 17 13.20 9.80 -22.01
C SER A 17 11.94 9.17 -22.63
N PRO A 18 12.06 8.40 -23.72
CA PRO A 18 10.90 7.81 -24.37
C PRO A 18 10.15 6.95 -23.35
N ALA A 19 8.85 7.20 -23.22
CA ALA A 19 7.96 6.34 -22.45
C ALA A 19 8.11 4.92 -22.99
N ARG A 20 8.69 4.01 -22.18
CA ARG A 20 8.79 2.61 -22.55
C ARG A 20 7.37 2.09 -22.71
N THR A 21 7.01 1.77 -23.95
CA THR A 21 5.81 1.01 -24.27
C THR A 21 5.82 -0.26 -23.43
N VAL A 22 4.81 -0.45 -22.59
CA VAL A 22 4.65 -1.66 -21.79
C VAL A 22 4.41 -2.81 -22.77
N GLN A 23 5.46 -3.56 -23.11
CA GLN A 23 5.33 -4.80 -23.88
C GLN A 23 4.81 -5.89 -22.93
N PRO A 24 3.62 -6.46 -23.18
CA PRO A 24 2.98 -7.42 -22.27
C PRO A 24 3.79 -8.73 -22.11
N ASP A 25 4.59 -9.10 -23.11
CA ASP A 25 5.33 -10.38 -23.11
C ASP A 25 6.65 -10.37 -22.31
N ARG A 26 7.03 -9.22 -21.73
CA ARG A 26 8.34 -9.08 -21.04
C ARG A 26 8.29 -9.43 -19.54
N TYR A 27 7.11 -9.67 -18.97
CA TYR A 27 6.94 -9.97 -17.54
C TYR A 27 6.15 -11.27 -17.35
N PRO A 28 6.74 -12.44 -17.69
CA PRO A 28 6.02 -13.71 -17.65
C PRO A 28 5.60 -14.11 -16.23
N LEU A 29 6.35 -13.72 -15.19
CA LEU A 29 6.09 -14.16 -13.82
C LEU A 29 5.27 -13.13 -13.02
N CYS A 30 3.96 -13.07 -13.28
CA CYS A 30 3.04 -12.37 -12.39
C CYS A 30 2.69 -13.29 -11.21
N VAL A 31 3.31 -13.04 -10.06
CA VAL A 31 2.96 -13.69 -8.79
C VAL A 31 1.92 -12.83 -8.08
N ILE A 32 0.72 -13.38 -7.91
CA ILE A 32 -0.36 -12.69 -7.19
C ILE A 32 -0.29 -13.10 -5.71
N LEU A 33 0.08 -12.15 -4.85
CA LEU A 33 0.05 -12.31 -3.40
C LEU A 33 -1.33 -11.88 -2.89
N LEU A 34 -2.17 -12.87 -2.54
CA LEU A 34 -3.50 -12.61 -2.01
C LEU A 34 -3.48 -12.61 -0.49
N THR A 35 -4.00 -11.52 0.07
CA THR A 35 -4.22 -11.40 1.52
C THR A 35 -5.70 -11.64 1.79
N THR A 36 -6.07 -12.81 2.29
CA THR A 36 -7.44 -13.02 2.76
C THR A 36 -7.55 -12.58 4.23
N PRO A 37 -8.60 -11.85 4.63
CA PRO A 37 -8.82 -11.48 6.03
C PRO A 37 -9.34 -12.66 6.88
N THR A 38 -9.19 -13.90 6.44
CA THR A 38 -9.84 -15.05 7.06
C THR A 38 -9.09 -15.53 8.30
N THR A 39 -9.75 -15.40 9.45
CA THR A 39 -9.42 -15.95 10.78
C THR A 39 -9.47 -17.49 10.87
N VAL A 40 -9.57 -18.22 9.76
CA VAL A 40 -9.66 -19.68 9.77
C VAL A 40 -8.31 -20.33 9.52
N ALA A 41 -7.93 -21.17 10.47
CA ALA A 41 -6.69 -21.93 10.60
C ALA A 41 -6.53 -23.05 9.54
N SER A 42 -6.73 -22.73 8.26
CA SER A 42 -6.49 -23.67 7.15
C SER A 42 -5.62 -23.01 6.07
N PRO A 43 -4.29 -23.19 6.13
CA PRO A 43 -3.32 -22.55 5.23
C PRO A 43 -3.36 -23.02 3.77
N LEU A 44 -4.21 -23.99 3.41
CA LEU A 44 -3.97 -24.83 2.22
C LEU A 44 -5.01 -24.73 1.11
N LEU A 45 -6.12 -24.01 1.28
CA LEU A 45 -7.12 -23.88 0.22
C LEU A 45 -7.45 -22.40 -0.01
N LEU A 46 -6.86 -21.85 -1.06
CA LEU A 46 -7.30 -20.61 -1.68
C LEU A 46 -8.82 -20.73 -1.94
N ASN A 47 -9.59 -19.79 -1.39
CA ASN A 47 -11.05 -19.83 -1.47
C ASN A 47 -11.49 -20.02 -2.93
N PRO A 48 -12.32 -21.04 -3.27
CA PRO A 48 -12.70 -21.33 -4.65
C PRO A 48 -13.37 -20.13 -5.35
N LYS A 49 -13.97 -19.22 -4.58
CA LYS A 49 -14.51 -17.95 -5.10
C LYS A 49 -13.42 -17.03 -5.65
N ILE A 50 -12.24 -16.99 -5.01
CA ILE A 50 -11.13 -16.16 -5.46
C ILE A 50 -10.49 -16.75 -6.71
N ILE A 51 -10.33 -18.07 -6.79
CA ILE A 51 -9.84 -18.76 -8.00
C ILE A 51 -10.78 -18.48 -9.19
N SER A 52 -12.09 -18.67 -8.98
CA SER A 52 -13.11 -18.37 -10.00
C SER A 52 -13.13 -16.90 -10.41
N LEU A 53 -12.81 -15.99 -9.49
CA LEU A 53 -12.70 -14.56 -9.79
C LEU A 53 -11.46 -14.24 -10.62
N LEU A 54 -10.30 -14.81 -10.25
CA LEU A 54 -9.05 -14.63 -11.00
C LEU A 54 -9.14 -15.16 -12.43
N SER A 55 -9.81 -16.29 -12.64
CA SER A 55 -10.01 -16.84 -13.99
C SER A 55 -10.87 -15.93 -14.86
N LYS A 56 -11.86 -15.23 -14.28
CA LYS A 56 -12.69 -14.25 -15.00
C LYS A 56 -11.92 -13.02 -15.45
N PHE A 57 -10.89 -12.62 -14.69
CA PHE A 57 -10.01 -11.50 -15.06
C PHE A 57 -9.06 -11.83 -16.21
N ARG A 58 -8.97 -13.09 -16.65
CA ARG A 58 -8.13 -13.54 -17.78
C ARG A 58 -6.67 -13.06 -17.66
N LEU A 59 -6.18 -12.95 -16.43
CA LEU A 59 -4.80 -12.61 -16.14
C LEU A 59 -3.94 -13.85 -16.43
N GLY A 60 -2.92 -13.72 -17.28
CA GLY A 60 -1.96 -14.80 -17.58
C GLY A 60 -0.97 -15.04 -16.42
N PHE A 61 -1.47 -15.29 -15.21
CA PHE A 61 -0.62 -15.56 -14.04
C PHE A 61 -0.12 -17.00 -14.04
N HIS A 62 1.10 -17.20 -13.51
CA HIS A 62 1.72 -18.53 -13.44
C HIS A 62 1.44 -19.21 -12.10
N GLU A 63 1.43 -18.44 -11.01
CA GLU A 63 1.32 -18.96 -9.66
C GLU A 63 0.58 -17.98 -8.74
N VAL A 64 -0.16 -18.52 -7.78
CA VAL A 64 -0.88 -17.74 -6.76
C VAL A 64 -0.43 -18.20 -5.38
N HIS A 65 0.13 -17.27 -4.61
CA HIS A 65 0.56 -17.52 -3.24
C HIS A 65 -0.43 -16.87 -2.26
N VAL A 66 -0.95 -17.66 -1.32
CA VAL A 66 -1.77 -17.16 -0.21
C VAL A 66 -0.87 -16.99 0.99
N LEU A 67 -0.76 -15.75 1.48
CA LEU A 67 0.08 -15.46 2.64
C LEU A 67 -0.77 -15.34 3.91
N PRO A 68 -0.70 -16.31 4.84
CA PRO A 68 -1.45 -16.27 6.09
C PRO A 68 -0.90 -15.22 7.08
N ASP A 69 0.33 -14.74 6.88
CA ASP A 69 1.10 -14.11 7.94
C ASP A 69 1.04 -12.57 8.00
N ILE A 70 0.15 -11.94 7.22
CA ILE A 70 0.07 -10.47 7.15
C ILE A 70 -0.42 -9.83 8.46
N ASN A 71 -1.16 -10.58 9.28
CA ASN A 71 -1.65 -10.10 10.58
C ASN A 71 -0.72 -10.49 11.74
N GLN A 72 0.38 -11.19 11.46
CA GLN A 72 1.36 -11.50 12.48
C GLN A 72 2.11 -10.24 12.92
N LYS A 73 2.65 -10.27 14.14
CA LYS A 73 3.46 -9.18 14.66
C LYS A 73 4.74 -9.04 13.82
N PRO A 74 5.05 -7.85 13.27
CA PRO A 74 6.31 -7.62 12.57
C PRO A 74 7.50 -7.78 13.51
N ARG A 75 8.69 -7.95 12.93
CA ARG A 75 9.94 -8.04 13.71
C ARG A 75 10.17 -6.73 14.46
N ALA A 76 10.82 -6.84 15.62
CA ALA A 76 11.08 -5.71 16.50
C ALA A 76 11.91 -4.61 15.82
N GLU A 77 12.87 -5.00 14.96
CA GLU A 77 13.70 -4.07 14.20
C GLU A 77 12.89 -3.19 13.24
N HIS A 78 12.04 -3.79 12.41
CA HIS A 78 11.18 -3.04 11.48
C HIS A 78 10.13 -2.20 12.22
N THR A 79 9.63 -2.71 13.35
CA THR A 79 8.74 -1.95 14.23
C THR A 79 9.43 -0.71 14.78
N LYS A 80 10.65 -0.87 15.32
CA LYS A 80 11.43 0.23 15.87
C LYS A 80 11.75 1.26 14.79
N ARG A 81 12.15 0.83 13.59
CA ARG A 81 12.41 1.73 12.46
C ARG A 81 11.19 2.56 12.08
N PHE A 82 10.00 1.96 12.10
CA PHE A 82 8.75 2.70 11.89
C PHE A 82 8.49 3.71 13.03
N GLU A 83 8.70 3.31 14.28
CA GLU A 83 8.57 4.20 15.44
C GLU A 83 9.54 5.39 15.37
N ASP A 84 10.78 5.15 14.95
CA ASP A 84 11.81 6.18 14.73
C ASP A 84 11.43 7.13 13.58
N MET A 85 10.81 6.61 12.51
CA MET A 85 10.33 7.43 11.38
C MET A 85 9.22 8.40 11.79
N ILE A 86 8.27 7.95 12.63
CA ILE A 86 7.17 8.81 13.08
C ILE A 86 7.55 9.70 14.26
N ALA A 87 8.63 9.40 14.99
CA ALA A 87 9.05 10.10 16.21
C ALA A 87 9.11 11.64 16.08
N PRO A 88 9.64 12.24 14.99
CA PRO A 88 9.67 13.69 14.83
C PRO A 88 8.27 14.32 14.73
N PHE A 89 7.30 13.54 14.27
CA PHE A 89 5.92 13.97 14.08
C PHE A 89 5.05 13.69 15.30
N ARG A 90 5.57 13.09 16.37
CA ARG A 90 4.79 12.84 17.60
C ARG A 90 4.64 14.10 18.44
N LEU A 91 3.47 14.25 19.04
CA LEU A 91 3.16 15.32 19.99
C LEU A 91 3.70 14.99 21.40
N ASN A 92 3.78 13.70 21.74
CA ASN A 92 4.17 13.19 23.05
C ASN A 92 3.36 13.87 24.17
N ASP A 93 2.04 13.71 24.07
CA ASP A 93 1.03 14.37 24.89
C ASP A 93 0.48 13.49 26.03
N GLY A 94 0.90 12.23 26.14
CA GLY A 94 0.34 11.27 27.10
C GLY A 94 0.38 11.64 28.59
N PHE A 95 1.16 12.67 28.98
CA PHE A 95 1.24 13.17 30.37
C PHE A 95 0.92 14.67 30.50
N LYS A 96 0.45 15.32 29.43
CA LYS A 96 0.18 16.76 29.40
C LYS A 96 -1.30 17.03 29.65
N ASP A 97 -1.61 18.18 30.24
CA ASP A 97 -2.98 18.65 30.43
C ASP A 97 -3.62 19.07 29.09
N GLU A 98 -4.95 19.02 29.04
CA GLU A 98 -5.71 19.29 27.81
C GLU A 98 -5.47 20.70 27.24
N ALA A 99 -5.24 21.71 28.09
CA ALA A 99 -5.00 23.08 27.64
C ALA A 99 -3.65 23.20 26.93
N THR A 100 -2.60 22.60 27.50
CA THR A 100 -1.27 22.51 26.87
C THR A 100 -1.34 21.73 25.56
N VAL A 101 -2.07 20.61 25.51
CA VAL A 101 -2.22 19.82 24.27
C VAL A 101 -2.94 20.62 23.18
N ALA A 102 -3.99 21.36 23.54
CA ALA A 102 -4.72 22.20 22.60
C ALA A 102 -3.87 23.34 22.03
N GLU A 103 -3.00 23.95 22.84
CA GLU A 103 -2.02 24.93 22.38
C GLU A 103 -0.99 24.31 21.43
N MET A 104 -0.38 23.19 21.82
CA MET A 104 0.57 22.49 20.95
C MET A 104 -0.04 22.05 19.61
N ARG A 105 -1.33 21.68 19.58
CA ARG A 105 -2.05 21.37 18.34
C ARG A 105 -2.33 22.59 17.48
N ARG A 106 -2.52 23.77 18.07
CA ARG A 106 -2.62 25.03 17.32
C ARG A 106 -1.29 25.36 16.66
N ASP A 107 -0.18 25.18 17.38
CA ASP A 107 1.15 25.48 16.85
C ASP A 107 1.61 24.45 15.81
N CYS A 108 1.27 23.18 16.01
CA CYS A 108 1.75 22.06 15.21
C CYS A 108 0.60 21.10 14.78
N PRO A 109 -0.34 21.53 13.91
CA PRO A 109 -1.51 20.74 13.54
C PRO A 109 -1.18 19.43 12.77
N TRP A 110 0.03 19.30 12.24
CA TRP A 110 0.51 18.10 11.54
C TRP A 110 1.02 16.99 12.48
N LYS A 111 1.22 17.29 13.77
CA LYS A 111 1.72 16.30 14.74
C LYS A 111 0.64 15.29 15.14
N ILE A 112 1.11 14.10 15.51
CA ILE A 112 0.31 12.93 15.84
C ILE A 112 0.25 12.82 17.36
N SER A 113 -0.96 12.80 17.92
CA SER A 113 -1.18 12.53 19.34
C SER A 113 -0.92 11.06 19.69
N ASP A 114 -0.56 10.78 20.94
CA ASP A 114 -0.35 9.42 21.42
C ASP A 114 -1.64 8.59 21.33
N GLU A 115 -2.81 9.22 21.51
CA GLU A 115 -4.11 8.59 21.31
C GLU A 115 -4.32 8.16 19.84
N GLU A 116 -3.96 9.01 18.87
CA GLU A 116 -4.05 8.68 17.44
C GLU A 116 -3.08 7.56 17.03
N VAL A 117 -1.86 7.55 17.58
CA VAL A 117 -0.90 6.45 17.40
C VAL A 117 -1.50 5.15 17.91
N ASN A 118 -2.05 5.15 19.12
CA ASN A 118 -2.64 3.96 19.75
C ASN A 118 -3.87 3.44 18.98
N LYS A 119 -4.79 4.33 18.60
CA LYS A 119 -5.98 3.99 17.79
C LYS A 119 -5.62 3.33 16.46
N ASN A 120 -4.48 3.71 15.88
CA ASN A 120 -4.03 3.25 14.57
C ASN A 120 -2.89 2.21 14.64
N ARG A 121 -2.53 1.72 15.84
CA ARG A 121 -1.38 0.82 16.04
C ARG A 121 -1.47 -0.46 15.21
N VAL A 122 -2.62 -1.14 15.25
CA VAL A 122 -2.85 -2.40 14.51
C VAL A 122 -2.67 -2.20 13.00
N LYS A 123 -3.21 -1.10 12.45
CA LYS A 123 -3.07 -0.78 11.02
C LYS A 123 -1.64 -0.46 10.64
N SER A 124 -0.93 0.28 11.50
CA SER A 124 0.47 0.66 11.30
C SER A 124 1.37 -0.57 11.28
N LEU A 125 1.24 -1.46 12.28
CA LEU A 125 2.00 -2.71 12.34
C LEU A 125 1.71 -3.62 11.15
N ARG A 126 0.47 -3.62 10.64
CA ARG A 126 0.14 -4.35 9.41
C ARG A 126 0.86 -3.83 8.18
N GLN A 127 1.09 -2.51 8.06
CA GLN A 127 1.87 -1.96 6.94
C GLN A 127 3.34 -2.38 7.04
N VAL A 128 3.90 -2.35 8.25
CA VAL A 128 5.28 -2.82 8.52
C VAL A 128 5.39 -4.31 8.17
N ARG A 129 4.45 -5.15 8.61
CA ARG A 129 4.44 -6.58 8.29
C ARG A 129 4.30 -6.84 6.79
N LEU A 130 3.48 -6.05 6.10
CA LEU A 130 3.35 -6.15 4.65
C LEU A 130 4.67 -5.78 3.94
N ASN A 131 5.40 -4.78 4.40
CA ASN A 131 6.71 -4.44 3.84
C ASN A 131 7.73 -5.60 4.00
N GLU A 132 7.79 -6.26 5.16
CA GLU A 132 8.64 -7.45 5.36
C GLU A 132 8.34 -8.54 4.31
N ILE A 133 7.05 -8.84 4.12
CA ILE A 133 6.58 -9.81 3.13
C ILE A 133 6.99 -9.40 1.71
N LEU A 134 6.84 -8.11 1.36
CA LEU A 134 7.21 -7.63 0.02
C LEU A 134 8.72 -7.74 -0.21
N LEU A 135 9.53 -7.52 0.82
CA LEU A 135 10.98 -7.70 0.76
C LEU A 135 11.37 -9.18 0.62
N ASP A 136 10.65 -10.09 1.27
CA ASP A 136 10.94 -11.53 1.21
C ASP A 136 10.53 -12.15 -0.14
N TYR A 137 9.37 -11.76 -0.69
CA TYR A 137 8.77 -12.41 -1.87
C TYR A 137 8.89 -11.63 -3.18
N SER A 138 9.11 -10.30 -3.13
CA SER A 138 9.00 -9.43 -4.31
C SER A 138 10.22 -8.54 -4.53
N ARG A 139 11.37 -8.89 -3.94
CA ARG A 139 12.64 -8.14 -4.09
C ARG A 139 13.12 -8.01 -5.53
N GLU A 140 12.88 -9.03 -6.35
CA GLU A 140 13.32 -9.12 -7.75
C GLU A 140 12.15 -9.00 -8.74
N ALA A 141 10.97 -8.63 -8.25
CA ALA A 141 9.83 -8.39 -9.14
C ALA A 141 10.15 -7.25 -10.12
N ALA A 142 9.48 -7.23 -11.27
CA ALA A 142 9.58 -6.12 -12.20
C ALA A 142 8.68 -4.93 -11.82
N LEU A 143 7.58 -5.21 -11.11
CA LEU A 143 6.57 -4.26 -10.68
C LEU A 143 5.83 -4.85 -9.48
N VAL A 144 5.56 -4.04 -8.46
CA VAL A 144 4.76 -4.44 -7.31
C VAL A 144 3.48 -3.62 -7.27
N VAL A 145 2.34 -4.29 -7.34
CA VAL A 145 1.02 -3.65 -7.26
C VAL A 145 0.39 -3.96 -5.91
N ILE A 146 0.12 -2.92 -5.12
CA ILE A 146 -0.41 -3.04 -3.76
C ILE A 146 -1.73 -2.29 -3.68
N THR A 147 -2.68 -2.82 -2.90
CA THR A 147 -3.90 -2.06 -2.57
C THR A 147 -3.54 -0.90 -1.65
N LEU A 148 -3.90 0.32 -2.06
CA LEU A 148 -3.65 1.53 -1.29
C LEU A 148 -4.36 1.44 0.08
N PRO A 149 -3.64 1.60 1.21
CA PRO A 149 -4.27 1.63 2.53
C PRO A 149 -5.23 2.83 2.63
N ILE A 150 -6.34 2.67 3.36
CA ILE A 150 -7.34 3.74 3.49
C ILE A 150 -7.25 4.38 4.87
N GLY A 151 -6.76 5.61 4.91
CA GLY A 151 -6.91 6.53 6.04
C GLY A 151 -8.26 7.25 5.97
N ARG A 152 -9.13 7.09 6.97
CA ARG A 152 -10.39 7.85 7.03
C ARG A 152 -10.10 9.24 7.59
N LYS A 153 -10.60 10.29 6.92
CA LYS A 153 -10.47 11.69 7.37
C LYS A 153 -11.00 11.83 8.80
N GLY A 154 -10.24 12.51 9.66
CA GLY A 154 -10.55 12.69 11.08
C GLY A 154 -10.24 11.50 11.99
N LYS A 155 -9.87 10.32 11.44
CA LYS A 155 -9.44 9.16 12.24
C LYS A 155 -7.96 8.81 12.06
N CYS A 156 -7.38 9.19 10.94
CA CYS A 156 -5.99 8.98 10.62
C CYS A 156 -5.34 10.34 10.33
N PRO A 157 -4.34 10.76 11.11
CA PRO A 157 -3.61 11.99 10.83
C PRO A 157 -2.81 11.84 9.53
N SER A 158 -2.66 12.94 8.79
CA SER A 158 -2.02 12.96 7.48
C SER A 158 -0.56 12.50 7.54
N SER A 159 0.20 12.93 8.55
CA SER A 159 1.58 12.50 8.79
C SER A 159 1.70 10.99 9.01
N LEU A 160 0.80 10.40 9.80
CA LEU A 160 0.77 8.95 9.99
C LEU A 160 0.41 8.20 8.71
N TYR A 161 -0.55 8.74 7.95
CA TYR A 161 -0.93 8.15 6.66
C TYR A 161 0.23 8.17 5.66
N MET A 162 0.99 9.28 5.59
CA MET A 162 2.18 9.36 4.73
C MET A 162 3.26 8.36 5.18
N ALA A 163 3.47 8.20 6.50
CA ALA A 163 4.40 7.21 7.03
C ALA A 163 4.01 5.77 6.63
N TRP A 164 2.70 5.47 6.54
CA TRP A 164 2.24 4.17 6.03
C TRP A 164 2.61 3.95 4.57
N LEU A 165 2.41 4.95 3.72
CA LEU A 165 2.74 4.86 2.30
C LEU A 165 4.25 4.68 2.10
N GLU A 166 5.04 5.48 2.82
CA GLU A 166 6.51 5.38 2.82
C GLU A 166 6.96 3.98 3.21
N THR A 167 6.41 3.43 4.31
CA THR A 167 6.72 2.09 4.81
C THR A 167 6.44 1.01 3.77
N LEU A 168 5.34 1.12 3.01
CA LEU A 168 4.99 0.13 1.99
C LEU A 168 5.98 0.10 0.81
N SER A 169 6.54 1.24 0.44
CA SER A 169 7.53 1.34 -0.64
C SER A 169 8.98 1.22 -0.21
N GLN A 170 9.24 1.17 1.10
CA GLN A 170 10.59 1.25 1.66
C GLN A 170 11.44 0.03 1.27
N ASP A 171 12.68 0.29 0.82
CA ASP A 171 13.72 -0.68 0.46
C ASP A 171 13.34 -1.68 -0.66
N LEU A 172 12.29 -1.40 -1.42
CA LEU A 172 11.92 -2.16 -2.61
C LEU A 172 12.71 -1.64 -3.82
N ARG A 173 13.40 -2.57 -4.50
CA ARG A 173 14.04 -2.31 -5.79
C ARG A 173 13.03 -2.08 -6.93
N PRO A 174 11.91 -2.83 -7.04
CA PRO A 174 10.94 -2.58 -8.11
C PRO A 174 10.13 -1.28 -7.92
N PRO A 175 9.63 -0.70 -9.01
CA PRO A 175 8.56 0.29 -8.95
C PRO A 175 7.34 -0.26 -8.20
N VAL A 176 6.80 0.54 -7.28
CA VAL A 176 5.60 0.22 -6.50
C VAL A 176 4.43 1.06 -6.98
N VAL A 177 3.30 0.42 -7.29
CA VAL A 177 2.06 1.08 -7.68
C VAL A 177 1.00 0.79 -6.63
N LEU A 178 0.54 1.85 -5.95
CA LEU A 178 -0.54 1.78 -4.99
C LEU A 178 -1.87 2.08 -5.69
N ILE A 179 -2.75 1.09 -5.77
CA ILE A 179 -4.03 1.18 -6.50
C ILE A 179 -5.20 1.13 -5.54
N ARG A 180 -6.22 1.94 -5.83
CA ARG A 180 -7.52 1.88 -5.14
C ARG A 180 -8.64 1.91 -6.17
N GLY A 181 -9.52 0.92 -6.13
CA GLY A 181 -10.78 0.96 -6.89
C GLY A 181 -11.80 1.89 -6.24
N ASN A 182 -12.77 2.37 -7.02
CA ASN A 182 -13.92 3.17 -6.56
C ASN A 182 -15.07 2.32 -5.97
N GLN A 183 -14.83 1.01 -5.75
CA GLN A 183 -15.82 0.03 -5.26
C GLN A 183 -16.98 -0.23 -6.24
N GLU A 184 -16.88 0.19 -7.51
CA GLU A 184 -17.83 -0.18 -8.56
C GLU A 184 -17.41 -1.46 -9.28
N ASN A 185 -18.39 -2.15 -9.88
CA ASN A 185 -18.15 -3.39 -10.61
C ASN A 185 -17.36 -3.13 -11.89
N VAL A 186 -16.12 -3.61 -11.94
CA VAL A 186 -15.25 -3.58 -13.11
C VAL A 186 -15.41 -4.80 -14.02
N LEU A 187 -16.14 -5.83 -13.57
CA LEU A 187 -16.45 -6.99 -14.40
C LEU A 187 -17.62 -6.68 -15.33
N THR A 188 -17.32 -6.34 -16.58
CA THR A 188 -18.31 -6.34 -17.65
C THR A 188 -18.44 -7.76 -18.19
N PHE A 189 -19.62 -8.36 -18.02
CA PHE A 189 -19.95 -9.61 -18.67
C PHE A 189 -20.26 -9.29 -20.13
N TYR A 190 -19.43 -9.76 -21.06
CA TYR A 190 -19.83 -9.82 -22.45
C TYR A 190 -20.91 -10.90 -22.56
N CYS A 191 -22.15 -10.49 -22.80
CA CYS A 191 -23.20 -11.43 -23.20
C CYS A 191 -22.78 -12.06 -24.55
N GLN A 192 -22.60 -13.38 -24.57
CA GLN A 192 -22.54 -14.17 -25.79
C GLN A 192 -23.94 -14.62 -26.17
#